data_AF-A0A2G6CH34-F1
#
_entry.id   AF-A0A2G6CH34-F1
#
_cell.length_a   1.000
_cell.length_b   1.000
_cell.length_c   1.000
_cell.angle_alpha   90.00
_cell.angle_beta   90.00
_cell.angle_gamma   90.00
#
_symmetry.space_group_name_H-M   'P 1'
#
loop_
_entity.id
_entity.type
_entity.pdbx_description
1 polymer ?
#
loop_
_entity_poly.entity_id
_entity_poly.type
_entity_poly.pdbx_seq_one_letter_code
_entity_poly.pdbx_strand_id
1 'polypeptide(L)'
;MGALGTGLGNLAYGAERARVEAYVDAHFDTLVHEIGAGGGATLDDAFAVAGVPETAQADFIQHMQGYDLSQPDNLVVALMVHRA
;
A
#
# COMPACT_ATOMS: atom_id res chain seq x y z
N MET A 1 36.10 6.67 -1.48
CA MET A 1 35.03 6.19 -0.59
C MET A 1 33.69 6.52 -1.23
N GLY A 2 33.05 5.59 -1.94
CA GLY A 2 31.79 5.89 -2.61
C GLY A 2 31.26 4.70 -3.40
N ALA A 3 30.58 3.78 -2.71
CA ALA A 3 29.75 2.73 -3.33
C ALA A 3 28.96 1.92 -2.27
N LEU A 4 28.37 2.57 -1.26
CA LEU A 4 27.50 1.87 -0.28
C LEU A 4 26.03 2.33 -0.31
N GLY A 5 25.68 3.33 -1.15
CA GLY A 5 24.35 3.92 -1.16
C GLY A 5 23.28 3.15 -1.94
N THR A 6 23.65 2.38 -2.97
CA THR A 6 22.68 1.81 -3.92
C THR A 6 22.18 0.42 -3.52
N GLY A 7 22.93 -0.34 -2.72
CA GLY A 7 22.52 -1.68 -2.29
C GLY A 7 21.50 -1.69 -1.14
N LEU A 8 21.65 -0.77 -0.17
CA LEU A 8 20.80 -0.72 1.02
C LEU A 8 19.40 -0.19 0.72
N GLY A 9 19.28 0.83 -0.15
CA GLY A 9 17.98 1.38 -0.56
C GLY A 9 17.12 0.37 -1.33
N ASN A 10 17.74 -0.45 -2.19
CA ASN A 10 17.03 -1.47 -2.98
C ASN A 10 16.56 -2.65 -2.11
N LEU A 11 17.37 -3.04 -1.12
CA LEU A 11 16.99 -4.07 -0.14
C LEU A 11 15.89 -3.59 0.80
N ALA A 12 15.94 -2.34 1.25
CA ALA A 12 14.90 -1.74 2.08
C ALA A 12 13.57 -1.63 1.32
N TYR A 13 13.61 -1.14 0.07
CA TYR A 13 12.43 -1.06 -0.79
C TYR A 13 11.80 -2.44 -1.06
N GLY A 14 12.62 -3.44 -1.38
CA GLY A 14 12.14 -4.81 -1.59
C GLY A 14 11.54 -5.44 -0.33
N ALA A 15 12.14 -5.21 0.84
CA ALA A 15 11.65 -5.72 2.11
C ALA A 15 10.31 -5.07 2.53
N GLU A 16 10.13 -3.78 2.23
CA GLU A 16 8.89 -3.06 2.52
C GLU A 16 7.78 -3.49 1.57
N ARG A 17 8.06 -3.57 0.26
CA ARG A 17 7.12 -4.10 -0.72
C ARG A 17 6.63 -5.49 -0.32
N ALA A 18 7.54 -6.38 0.07
CA ALA A 18 7.16 -7.74 0.48
C ALA A 18 6.22 -7.77 1.68
N ARG A 19 6.31 -6.79 2.60
CA ARG A 19 5.38 -6.69 3.75
C ARG A 19 4.01 -6.19 3.32
N VAL A 20 3.96 -5.17 2.47
CA VAL A 20 2.71 -4.63 1.92
C VAL A 20 2.01 -5.71 1.08
N GLU A 21 2.75 -6.41 0.23
CA GLU A 21 2.25 -7.50 -0.62
C GLU A 21 1.68 -8.64 0.22
N ALA A 22 2.41 -9.12 1.23
CA ALA A 22 1.93 -10.17 2.12
C ALA A 22 0.66 -9.76 2.89
N TYR A 23 0.55 -8.50 3.31
CA TYR A 23 -0.64 -7.99 3.99
C TYR A 23 -1.83 -7.88 3.04
N VAL A 24 -1.61 -7.29 1.86
CA VAL A 24 -2.65 -7.12 0.84
C VAL A 24 -3.19 -8.48 0.39
N ASP A 25 -2.32 -9.45 0.10
CA ASP A 25 -2.74 -10.79 -0.31
C ASP A 25 -3.57 -11.50 0.76
N ALA A 26 -3.20 -11.35 2.04
CA ALA A 26 -3.91 -11.97 3.15
C ALA A 26 -5.30 -11.35 3.41
N HIS A 27 -5.51 -10.10 2.98
CA HIS A 27 -6.69 -9.30 3.34
C HIS A 27 -7.43 -8.69 2.14
N PHE A 28 -7.12 -9.13 0.92
CA PHE A 28 -7.51 -8.45 -0.31
C PHE A 28 -9.02 -8.19 -0.42
N ASP A 29 -9.85 -9.22 -0.21
CA ASP A 29 -11.31 -9.08 -0.29
C ASP A 29 -11.86 -8.05 0.73
N THR A 30 -11.31 -8.04 1.94
CA THR A 30 -11.68 -7.07 2.99
C THR A 30 -11.23 -5.66 2.61
N LEU A 31 -10.02 -5.51 2.09
CA LEU A 31 -9.50 -4.21 1.66
C LEU A 31 -10.34 -3.62 0.53
N VAL A 32 -10.70 -4.41 -0.48
CA VAL A 32 -11.57 -3.98 -1.58
C VAL A 32 -12.94 -3.55 -1.05
N HIS A 33 -13.50 -4.31 -0.10
CA HIS A 33 -14.77 -3.95 0.54
C HIS A 33 -14.67 -2.63 1.32
N GLU A 34 -13.66 -2.47 2.17
CA GLU A 34 -13.46 -1.29 3.01
C GLU A 34 -13.20 -0.04 2.15
N ILE A 35 -12.43 -0.15 1.06
CA ILE A 35 -12.26 0.94 0.07
C ILE A 35 -13.62 1.35 -0.52
N GLY A 36 -14.45 0.38 -0.92
CA GLY A 36 -15.80 0.64 -1.42
C GLY A 36 -16.73 1.26 -0.38
N ALA A 37 -16.53 0.93 0.90
CA ALA A 37 -17.26 1.50 2.04
C ALA A 37 -16.74 2.89 2.47
N GLY A 38 -15.56 3.30 1.99
CA GLY A 38 -14.93 4.58 2.32
C GLY A 38 -13.99 4.54 3.53
N GLY A 39 -13.60 3.36 4.01
CA GLY A 39 -12.66 3.17 5.12
C GLY A 39 -12.91 1.88 5.90
N GLY A 40 -11.96 1.53 6.78
CA GLY A 40 -12.08 0.40 7.70
C GLY A 40 -10.75 0.05 8.38
N ALA A 41 -10.81 -0.78 9.42
CA ALA A 41 -9.66 -1.08 10.27
C ALA A 41 -8.56 -1.85 9.52
N THR A 42 -8.93 -2.72 8.58
CA THR A 42 -7.97 -3.49 7.78
C THR A 42 -7.22 -2.57 6.81
N LEU A 43 -7.93 -1.58 6.27
CA LEU A 43 -7.37 -0.56 5.39
C LEU A 43 -6.46 0.41 6.15
N ASP A 44 -6.83 0.80 7.37
CA ASP A 44 -5.98 1.61 8.27
C ASP A 44 -4.68 0.88 8.60
N ASP A 45 -4.76 -0.43 8.89
CA ASP A 45 -3.59 -1.28 9.09
C ASP A 45 -2.74 -1.39 7.82
N ALA A 46 -3.35 -1.54 6.64
CA ALA A 46 -2.63 -1.55 5.37
C ALA A 46 -1.89 -0.23 5.12
N PHE A 47 -2.49 0.91 5.45
CA PHE A 47 -1.81 2.21 5.40
C PHE A 47 -0.64 2.28 6.37
N ALA A 48 -0.79 1.78 7.59
CA ALA A 48 0.29 1.73 8.56
C ALA A 48 1.45 0.84 8.09
N VAL A 49 1.15 -0.32 7.47
CA VAL A 49 2.16 -1.23 6.90
C VAL A 49 2.89 -0.58 5.72
N ALA A 50 2.17 0.15 4.87
CA ALA A 50 2.72 0.83 3.69
C ALA A 50 3.34 2.21 4.00
N GLY A 51 3.17 2.72 5.22
CA GLY A 51 3.66 4.04 5.63
C GLY A 51 2.91 5.21 4.99
N VAL A 52 1.64 5.05 4.63
CA VAL A 52 0.83 6.12 4.03
C VAL A 52 0.38 7.11 5.11
N PRO A 53 0.71 8.41 4.99
CA PRO A 53 0.34 9.41 5.98
C PRO A 53 -1.17 9.63 6.01
N GLU A 54 -1.75 9.87 7.19
CA GLU A 54 -3.21 10.09 7.36
C GLU A 54 -3.78 11.15 6.41
N THR A 55 -3.01 12.20 6.11
CA THR A 55 -3.40 13.26 5.18
C THR A 55 -3.60 12.78 3.74
N ALA A 56 -3.00 11.66 3.35
CA ALA A 56 -3.10 11.06 2.02
C ALA A 56 -4.11 9.91 1.94
N GLN A 57 -4.57 9.38 3.08
CA GLN A 57 -5.47 8.20 3.12
C GLN A 57 -6.84 8.50 2.50
N ALA A 58 -7.42 9.66 2.78
CA ALA A 58 -8.71 10.05 2.21
C ALA A 58 -8.64 10.20 0.68
N ASP A 59 -7.55 10.77 0.17
CA ASP A 59 -7.31 10.94 -1.27
C ASP A 59 -7.12 9.57 -1.95
N PHE A 60 -6.34 8.67 -1.30
CA PHE A 60 -6.18 7.30 -1.75
C PHE A 60 -7.52 6.57 -1.89
N ILE A 61 -8.36 6.63 -0.86
CA ILE A 61 -9.67 5.94 -0.86
C ILE A 61 -10.53 6.46 -2.01
N GLN A 62 -10.60 7.78 -2.19
CA GLN A 62 -11.34 8.39 -3.31
C GLN A 62 -10.80 7.95 -4.67
N HIS A 63 -9.47 7.88 -4.83
CA HIS A 63 -8.84 7.43 -6.05
C HIS A 63 -9.14 5.95 -6.35
N MET A 64 -9.10 5.10 -5.33
CA MET A 64 -9.29 3.66 -5.46
C MET A 64 -10.74 3.25 -5.74
N GLN A 65 -11.73 4.05 -5.34
CA GLN A 65 -13.14 3.80 -5.69
C GLN A 65 -13.44 3.86 -7.18
N GLY A 66 -12.59 4.53 -7.98
CA GLY A 66 -12.66 4.56 -9.44
C GLY A 66 -11.64 3.65 -10.14
N TYR A 67 -10.84 2.90 -9.39
CA TYR A 67 -9.73 2.11 -9.90
C TYR A 67 -10.09 0.63 -10.07
N ASP A 68 -9.41 -0.07 -10.97
CA ASP A 68 -9.58 -1.51 -11.15
C ASP A 68 -8.85 -2.28 -10.03
N LEU A 69 -9.61 -2.71 -9.02
CA LEU A 69 -9.14 -3.54 -7.91
C LEU A 69 -9.47 -5.03 -8.13
N SER A 70 -9.45 -5.51 -9.37
CA SER A 70 -9.63 -6.94 -9.66
C SER A 70 -8.41 -7.80 -9.28
N GLN A 71 -7.24 -7.19 -9.05
CA GLN A 71 -6.00 -7.88 -8.73
C GLN A 71 -5.31 -7.26 -7.50
N PRO A 72 -4.72 -8.08 -6.60
CA PRO A 72 -4.01 -7.58 -5.41
C PRO A 72 -2.79 -6.73 -5.74
N ASP A 73 -2.05 -7.08 -6.80
CA ASP A 73 -0.90 -6.29 -7.27
C ASP A 73 -1.24 -4.81 -7.51
N ASN A 74 -2.44 -4.52 -8.03
CA ASN A 74 -2.88 -3.15 -8.28
C ASN A 74 -2.97 -2.34 -6.97
N LEU A 75 -3.45 -2.98 -5.91
CA LEU A 75 -3.56 -2.34 -4.60
C LEU A 75 -2.19 -2.15 -3.93
N VAL A 76 -1.29 -3.14 -4.06
CA VAL A 76 0.10 -3.04 -3.58
C VAL A 76 0.80 -1.86 -4.25
N VAL A 77 0.68 -1.74 -5.57
CA VAL A 77 1.28 -0.63 -6.33
C VAL A 77 0.68 0.70 -5.90
N ALA A 78 -0.65 0.78 -5.76
CA ALA A 78 -1.32 2.00 -5.35
C ALA A 78 -0.83 2.49 -3.97
N LEU A 79 -0.72 1.59 -2.98
CA LEU A 79 -0.23 1.89 -1.64
C LEU A 79 1.23 2.38 -1.67
N MET A 80 2.08 1.69 -2.45
CA MET A 80 3.50 2.04 -2.59
C MET A 80 3.73 3.38 -3.29
N VAL A 81 2.78 3.85 -4.11
CA VAL A 81 2.84 5.16 -4.78
C VAL A 81 2.34 6.28 -3.86
N HIS A 82 1.30 6.03 -3.06
CA HIS A 82 0.66 7.05 -2.21
C HIS A 82 1.38 7.30 -0.87
N ARG A 83 2.42 6.53 -0.53
CA ARG A 83 3.26 6.77 0.66
C ARG A 83 4.21 7.99 0.55
N ALA A 84 4.15 8.73 -0.55
CA ALA A 84 5.12 9.78 -0.91
C ALA A 84 4.80 11.16 -0.33
#